data_AF-A0A248L843-F1
#
_entry.id   AF-A0A248L843-F1
#
_cell.length_a   1.000
_cell.length_b   1.000
_cell.length_c   1.000
_cell.angle_alpha   90.00
_cell.angle_beta   90.00
_cell.angle_gamma   90.00
#
_symmetry.space_group_name_H-M   'P 1'
#
loop_
_entity.id
_entity.type
_entity.pdbx_description
1 polymer ?
#
loop_
_entity_poly.entity_id
_entity_poly.type
_entity_poly.pdbx_seq_one_letter_code
_entity_poly.pdbx_strand_id
1 'polypeptide(L)'
;MNKEDHQLARKLLTTYLTGTQLSTIHLASFVSLDFINLYDTMNPEISLRIETDRLYYGDVESSKDWVVRHMTKEEMLHLIVTLHTERITGVRIGKTIPHLFLTFSSGKTLVVNGSDTYYESWTVDLRLNAEATASIVAVPGDELAVFASDNALFQDRVME
;
A
#
# COMPACT_ATOMS: atom_id res chain seq x y z
N MET A 1 7.93 -8.05 13.53
CA MET A 1 6.80 -7.13 13.33
C MET A 1 5.98 -6.90 14.60
N ASN A 2 5.89 -5.64 15.05
CA ASN A 2 5.00 -5.20 16.13
C ASN A 2 3.53 -5.51 15.81
N LYS A 3 2.81 -6.15 16.75
CA LYS A 3 1.40 -6.53 16.58
C LYS A 3 0.46 -5.32 16.55
N GLU A 4 0.71 -4.29 17.34
CA GLU A 4 -0.16 -3.11 17.42
C GLU A 4 -0.07 -2.30 16.12
N ASP A 5 1.15 -2.02 15.66
CA ASP A 5 1.38 -1.36 14.37
C ASP A 5 0.80 -2.17 13.21
N HIS A 6 0.97 -3.50 13.20
CA HIS A 6 0.39 -4.35 12.16
C HIS A 6 -1.14 -4.29 12.14
N GLN A 7 -1.78 -4.33 13.31
CA GLN A 7 -3.23 -4.24 13.41
C GLN A 7 -3.74 -2.87 12.97
N LEU A 8 -3.12 -1.78 13.44
CA LEU A 8 -3.49 -0.42 13.08
C LEU A 8 -3.30 -0.18 11.58
N ALA A 9 -2.14 -0.53 11.04
CA ALA A 9 -1.85 -0.42 9.61
C ALA A 9 -2.85 -1.20 8.76
N ARG A 10 -3.13 -2.46 9.11
CA ARG A 10 -4.13 -3.26 8.40
C ARG A 10 -5.49 -2.59 8.43
N LYS A 11 -5.92 -2.05 9.59
CA LYS A 11 -7.20 -1.35 9.74
C LYS A 11 -7.25 -0.15 8.80
N LEU A 12 -6.27 0.76 8.89
CA LEU A 12 -6.20 1.98 8.09
C LEU A 12 -6.15 1.69 6.59
N LEU A 13 -5.25 0.81 6.16
CA LEU A 13 -5.09 0.50 4.74
C LEU A 13 -6.34 -0.19 4.18
N THR A 14 -6.94 -1.16 4.88
CA THR A 14 -8.17 -1.79 4.41
C THR A 14 -9.33 -0.79 4.34
N THR A 15 -9.47 0.10 5.32
CA THR A 15 -10.54 1.12 5.34
C THR A 15 -10.43 2.11 4.18
N TYR A 16 -9.23 2.67 3.93
CA TYR A 16 -9.09 3.81 3.04
C TYR A 16 -8.66 3.47 1.61
N LEU A 17 -7.87 2.41 1.40
CA LEU A 17 -7.45 2.01 0.04
C LEU A 17 -8.49 1.14 -0.66
N THR A 18 -9.32 0.39 0.08
CA THR A 18 -10.35 -0.44 -0.56
C THR A 18 -11.37 0.44 -1.25
N GLY A 19 -11.62 0.13 -2.51
CA GLY A 19 -12.54 0.87 -3.35
C GLY A 19 -11.93 2.07 -4.07
N THR A 20 -10.66 2.37 -3.83
CA THR A 20 -9.92 3.39 -4.59
C THR A 20 -9.37 2.85 -5.90
N GLN A 21 -8.87 3.73 -6.75
CA GLN A 21 -8.16 3.41 -7.98
C GLN A 21 -6.96 4.35 -8.14
N LEU A 22 -5.96 3.91 -8.90
CA LEU A 22 -4.80 4.74 -9.22
C LEU A 22 -5.23 5.96 -10.05
N SER A 23 -4.85 7.15 -9.60
CA SER A 23 -5.16 8.42 -10.28
C SER A 23 -3.93 9.04 -10.94
N THR A 24 -2.80 9.05 -10.22
CA THR A 24 -1.57 9.74 -10.65
C THR A 24 -0.36 8.87 -10.38
N ILE A 25 0.61 8.92 -11.30
CA ILE A 25 1.92 8.29 -11.15
C ILE A 25 2.97 9.41 -11.13
N HIS A 26 3.75 9.48 -10.06
CA HIS A 26 4.89 10.39 -9.92
C HIS A 26 6.20 9.64 -10.09
N LEU A 27 7.07 10.19 -10.93
CA LEU A 27 8.38 9.61 -11.24
C LEU A 27 9.49 10.49 -10.69
N ALA A 28 10.15 10.00 -9.65
CA ALA A 28 11.35 10.62 -9.07
C ALA A 28 12.47 9.56 -8.95
N SER A 29 13.28 9.64 -7.90
CA SER A 29 14.17 8.55 -7.48
C SER A 29 13.40 7.25 -7.20
N PHE A 30 12.17 7.36 -6.72
CA PHE A 30 11.20 6.28 -6.53
C PHE A 30 9.95 6.48 -7.40
N VAL A 31 9.05 5.50 -7.41
CA VAL A 31 7.71 5.61 -8.00
C VAL A 31 6.71 5.88 -6.89
N SER A 32 5.92 6.94 -7.01
CA SER A 32 4.78 7.18 -6.13
C SER A 32 3.47 7.12 -6.89
N LEU A 33 2.45 6.59 -6.23
CA LEU A 33 1.11 6.35 -6.76
C LEU A 33 0.11 7.09 -5.90
N ASP A 34 -0.70 7.96 -6.49
CA ASP A 34 -1.83 8.56 -5.78
C ASP A 34 -3.10 7.75 -6.08
N PHE A 35 -3.98 7.66 -5.09
CA PHE A 35 -5.26 6.97 -5.23
C PHE A 35 -6.43 7.93 -5.06
N ILE A 36 -7.50 7.67 -5.81
CA ILE A 36 -8.76 8.39 -5.70
C ILE A 36 -9.90 7.41 -5.45
N ASN A 37 -10.89 7.83 -4.66
CA ASN A 37 -12.17 7.16 -4.57
C ASN A 37 -13.21 7.98 -5.35
N LEU A 38 -13.70 7.46 -6.47
CA LEU A 38 -14.69 8.17 -7.31
C LEU A 38 -16.08 8.28 -6.66
N TYR A 39 -16.35 7.49 -5.62
CA TYR A 39 -17.66 7.39 -4.99
C TYR A 39 -17.69 7.94 -3.56
N ASP A 40 -16.53 8.28 -3.01
CA ASP A 40 -16.39 8.86 -1.68
C ASP A 40 -15.41 10.04 -1.73
N THR A 41 -15.98 11.24 -1.85
CA THR A 41 -15.22 12.50 -1.86
C THR A 41 -14.68 12.88 -0.49
N MET A 42 -15.06 12.16 0.56
CA MET A 42 -14.54 12.34 1.93
C MET A 42 -13.37 11.39 2.23
N ASN A 43 -13.03 10.49 1.30
CA ASN A 43 -11.86 9.63 1.44
C ASN A 43 -10.60 10.49 1.53
N PRO A 44 -9.65 10.20 2.44
CA PRO A 44 -8.39 10.93 2.54
C PRO A 44 -7.62 10.96 1.22
N GLU A 45 -6.69 11.90 1.12
CA GLU A 45 -5.62 11.80 0.14
C GLU A 45 -4.73 10.60 0.52
N ILE A 46 -4.46 9.73 -0.44
CA ILE A 46 -3.68 8.51 -0.23
C ILE A 46 -2.60 8.45 -1.29
N SER A 47 -1.36 8.25 -0.85
CA SER A 47 -0.25 7.95 -1.75
C SER A 47 0.52 6.73 -1.29
N LEU A 48 0.96 5.91 -2.23
CA LEU A 48 1.90 4.80 -2.02
C LEU A 48 3.22 5.17 -2.69
N ARG A 49 4.28 5.24 -1.90
CA ARG A 49 5.64 5.30 -2.37
C ARG A 49 6.23 3.89 -2.44
N ILE A 50 6.78 3.53 -3.60
CA ILE A 50 7.46 2.26 -3.84
C ILE A 50 8.96 2.53 -3.96
N GLU A 51 9.72 2.10 -2.94
CA GLU A 51 11.16 2.31 -2.83
C GLU A 51 11.97 1.03 -3.09
N THR A 52 11.29 0.00 -3.59
CA THR A 52 11.86 -1.29 -3.97
C THR A 52 11.59 -1.59 -5.44
N ASP A 53 12.53 -2.28 -6.09
CA ASP A 53 12.36 -2.82 -7.44
C ASP A 53 11.77 -4.24 -7.44
N ARG A 54 11.44 -4.80 -6.28
CA ARG A 54 10.93 -6.16 -6.13
C ARG A 54 9.41 -6.19 -6.06
N LEU A 55 8.77 -6.66 -7.14
CA LEU A 55 7.31 -6.74 -7.26
C LEU A 55 6.85 -8.14 -7.72
N TYR A 56 5.59 -8.43 -7.50
CA TYR A 56 4.86 -9.52 -8.16
C TYR A 56 3.48 -9.02 -8.60
N TYR A 57 3.01 -9.46 -9.76
CA TYR A 57 1.62 -9.23 -10.18
C TYR A 57 1.02 -10.50 -10.76
N GLY A 58 -0.11 -10.94 -10.23
CA GLY A 58 -0.77 -12.17 -10.64
C GLY A 58 -1.78 -12.68 -9.63
N ASP A 59 -2.20 -13.94 -9.79
CA ASP A 59 -3.08 -14.62 -8.83
C ASP A 59 -2.25 -15.18 -7.67
N VAL A 60 -2.36 -14.53 -6.50
CA VAL A 60 -1.68 -14.94 -5.27
C VAL A 60 -2.46 -15.97 -4.46
N GLU A 61 -3.76 -16.13 -4.70
CA GLU A 61 -4.62 -17.04 -3.93
C GLU A 61 -4.51 -18.48 -4.45
N SER A 62 -4.41 -18.65 -5.77
CA SER A 62 -4.27 -19.97 -6.40
C SER A 62 -2.81 -20.38 -6.57
N SER A 63 -1.87 -19.43 -6.63
CA SER A 63 -0.45 -19.71 -6.82
C SER A 63 0.23 -20.06 -5.50
N LYS A 64 0.88 -21.22 -5.43
CA LYS A 64 1.67 -21.62 -4.24
C LYS A 64 3.09 -21.08 -4.24
N ASP A 65 3.58 -20.63 -5.40
CA ASP A 65 5.00 -20.29 -5.62
C ASP A 65 5.18 -18.83 -6.07
N TRP A 66 4.21 -17.95 -5.78
CA TRP A 66 4.39 -16.54 -6.04
C TRP A 66 5.57 -16.01 -5.21
N VAL A 67 6.37 -15.14 -5.82
CA VAL A 67 7.53 -14.51 -5.17
C VAL A 67 7.74 -13.15 -5.81
N VAL A 68 8.06 -12.14 -4.99
CA VAL A 68 8.47 -10.83 -5.48
C VAL A 68 9.84 -10.96 -6.17
N ARG A 69 9.97 -10.35 -7.34
CA ARG A 69 11.19 -10.42 -8.16
C ARG A 69 11.60 -9.03 -8.59
N HIS A 70 12.89 -8.87 -8.85
CA HIS A 70 13.39 -7.66 -9.47
C HIS A 70 12.62 -7.41 -10.78
N MET A 71 12.11 -6.20 -10.89
CA MET A 71 11.38 -5.67 -12.03
C MET A 71 12.06 -4.36 -12.40
N THR A 72 12.49 -4.25 -13.65
CA THR A 72 13.11 -3.01 -14.12
C THR A 72 12.12 -1.85 -14.00
N LYS A 73 12.62 -0.61 -13.92
CA LYS A 73 11.75 0.57 -13.86
C LYS A 73 10.79 0.64 -15.05
N GLU A 74 11.22 0.24 -16.24
CA GLU A 74 10.35 0.18 -17.43
C GLU A 74 9.20 -0.83 -17.26
N GLU A 75 9.51 -2.06 -16.86
CA GLU A 75 8.49 -3.10 -16.63
C GLU A 75 7.51 -2.69 -15.51
N MET A 76 8.03 -2.11 -14.43
CA MET A 76 7.24 -1.60 -13.31
C MET A 76 6.27 -0.52 -13.78
N LEU A 77 6.73 0.44 -14.57
CA LEU A 77 5.89 1.51 -15.09
C LEU A 77 4.85 1.00 -16.07
N HIS A 78 5.23 0.07 -16.95
CA HIS A 78 4.28 -0.57 -17.85
C HIS A 78 3.17 -1.27 -17.05
N LEU A 79 3.54 -2.06 -16.04
CA LEU A 79 2.60 -2.71 -15.15
C LEU A 79 1.68 -1.68 -14.44
N ILE A 80 2.25 -0.69 -13.75
CA ILE A 80 1.47 0.28 -12.99
C ILE A 80 0.49 1.05 -13.87
N VAL A 81 0.91 1.45 -15.09
CA VAL A 81 0.01 2.12 -16.04
C VAL A 81 -1.16 1.20 -16.43
N THR A 82 -0.96 -0.10 -16.57
CA THR A 82 -2.08 -1.02 -16.86
C THR A 82 -3.09 -1.14 -15.72
N LEU A 83 -2.69 -0.83 -14.47
CA LEU A 83 -3.55 -0.90 -13.29
C LEU A 83 -4.45 0.34 -13.13
N HIS A 84 -4.25 1.42 -13.89
CA HIS A 84 -5.00 2.67 -13.69
C HIS A 84 -6.52 2.55 -13.94
N THR A 85 -6.96 1.52 -14.67
CA THR A 85 -8.37 1.24 -14.92
C THR A 85 -8.99 0.33 -13.85
N GLU A 86 -8.19 -0.22 -12.94
CA GLU A 86 -8.63 -1.20 -11.98
C GLU A 86 -8.94 -0.58 -10.61
N ARG A 87 -10.04 -1.03 -10.01
CA ARG A 87 -10.40 -0.68 -8.63
C ARG A 87 -9.71 -1.64 -7.66
N ILE A 88 -9.18 -1.14 -6.56
CA ILE A 88 -8.71 -1.96 -5.45
C ILE A 88 -9.92 -2.56 -4.74
N THR A 89 -9.97 -3.89 -4.63
CA THR A 89 -11.05 -4.66 -3.98
C THR A 89 -10.60 -5.32 -2.68
N GLY A 90 -9.29 -5.41 -2.45
CA GLY A 90 -8.74 -5.96 -1.23
C GLY A 90 -7.34 -5.45 -0.94
N VAL A 91 -7.03 -5.31 0.34
CA VAL A 91 -5.72 -4.86 0.82
C VAL A 91 -5.27 -5.74 1.97
N ARG A 92 -4.03 -6.22 1.94
CA ARG A 92 -3.43 -7.01 3.01
C ARG A 92 -1.97 -6.64 3.22
N ILE A 93 -1.51 -6.86 4.45
CA ILE A 93 -0.09 -6.84 4.81
C ILE A 93 0.32 -8.26 5.20
N GLY A 94 1.47 -8.71 4.70
CA GLY A 94 2.02 -10.02 5.09
C GLY A 94 2.20 -10.15 6.60
N LYS A 95 2.16 -11.37 7.12
CA LYS A 95 2.22 -11.63 8.58
C LYS A 95 3.65 -11.66 9.14
N THR A 96 4.60 -12.13 8.34
CA THR A 96 6.00 -12.30 8.75
C THR A 96 6.86 -11.20 8.14
N ILE A 97 6.68 -10.97 6.85
CA ILE A 97 7.31 -9.90 6.09
C ILE A 97 6.20 -8.91 5.71
N PRO A 98 6.40 -7.59 5.86
CA PRO A 98 5.38 -6.57 5.56
C PRO A 98 5.24 -6.34 4.05
N HIS A 99 5.08 -7.40 3.26
CA HIS A 99 4.65 -7.27 1.87
C HIS A 99 3.29 -6.59 1.82
N LEU A 100 3.13 -5.59 0.94
CA LEU A 100 1.85 -4.94 0.69
C LEU A 100 1.16 -5.64 -0.48
N PHE A 101 -0.06 -6.11 -0.27
CA PHE A 101 -0.90 -6.77 -1.27
C PHE A 101 -2.06 -5.85 -1.63
N LEU A 102 -2.17 -5.47 -2.90
CA LEU A 102 -3.29 -4.73 -3.46
C LEU A 102 -3.99 -5.64 -4.49
N THR A 103 -5.16 -6.16 -4.12
CA THR A 103 -6.00 -6.97 -5.01
C THR A 103 -6.93 -6.05 -5.78
N PHE A 104 -6.99 -6.26 -7.10
CA PHE A 104 -7.74 -5.43 -8.02
C PHE A 104 -9.05 -6.11 -8.48
N SER A 105 -9.89 -5.34 -9.17
CA SER A 105 -11.18 -5.80 -9.71
C SER A 105 -11.06 -6.97 -10.69
N SER A 106 -9.91 -7.16 -11.36
CA SER A 106 -9.65 -8.37 -12.16
C SER A 106 -9.42 -9.64 -11.34
N GLY A 107 -9.28 -9.52 -10.02
CA GLY A 107 -8.87 -10.61 -9.12
C GLY A 107 -7.35 -10.77 -9.01
N LYS A 108 -6.56 -10.12 -9.87
CA LYS A 108 -5.10 -10.11 -9.77
C LYS A 108 -4.64 -9.22 -8.61
N THR A 109 -3.48 -9.53 -8.06
CA THR A 109 -2.90 -8.82 -6.93
C THR A 109 -1.50 -8.31 -7.29
N LEU A 110 -1.26 -7.02 -7.06
CA LEU A 110 0.08 -6.45 -6.98
C LEU A 110 0.62 -6.70 -5.57
N VAL A 111 1.80 -7.29 -5.50
CA VAL A 111 2.56 -7.47 -4.26
C VAL A 111 3.81 -6.63 -4.32
N VAL A 112 3.96 -5.71 -3.38
CA VAL A 112 5.16 -4.89 -3.21
C VAL A 112 6.05 -5.54 -2.15
N ASN A 113 7.34 -5.72 -2.46
CA ASN A 113 8.29 -6.23 -1.49
C ASN A 113 8.31 -5.38 -0.22
N GLY A 114 8.36 -6.00 0.96
CA GLY A 114 8.45 -5.32 2.26
C GLY A 114 9.69 -5.72 3.06
N SER A 115 10.55 -6.58 2.52
CA SER A 115 11.75 -7.05 3.21
C SER A 115 12.97 -6.36 2.64
N ASP A 116 13.65 -5.57 3.45
CA ASP A 116 14.99 -5.06 3.15
C ASP A 116 15.79 -4.96 4.45
N THR A 117 17.12 -5.09 4.35
CA THR A 117 18.01 -5.05 5.51
C THR A 117 18.33 -3.62 5.93
N TYR A 118 18.32 -2.67 5.01
CA TYR A 118 18.87 -1.33 5.23
C TYR A 118 17.91 -0.20 4.89
N TYR A 119 16.93 -0.44 4.02
CA TYR A 119 16.07 0.61 3.50
C TYR A 119 14.59 0.33 3.73
N GLU A 120 13.79 1.40 3.74
CA GLU A 120 12.33 1.30 3.67
C GLU A 120 11.95 0.76 2.28
N SER A 121 10.99 -0.16 2.23
CA SER A 121 10.59 -0.76 0.93
C SER A 121 9.38 -0.07 0.30
N TRP A 122 8.47 0.41 1.13
CA TRP A 122 7.31 1.19 0.72
C TRP A 122 6.72 1.97 1.89
N THR A 123 6.04 3.06 1.55
CA THR A 123 5.33 3.92 2.49
C THR A 123 3.95 4.26 1.93
N VAL A 124 2.91 4.08 2.74
CA VAL A 124 1.57 4.62 2.44
C VAL A 124 1.33 5.82 3.33
N ASP A 125 1.15 6.99 2.71
CA ASP A 125 0.78 8.22 3.39
C ASP A 125 -0.73 8.46 3.24
N LEU A 126 -1.39 8.70 4.38
CA LEU A 126 -2.80 9.05 4.50
C LEU A 126 -2.92 10.46 5.07
N ARG A 127 -3.62 11.35 4.37
CA ARG A 127 -3.95 12.69 4.85
C ARG A 127 -5.47 12.85 4.92
N LEU A 128 -6.02 12.81 6.12
CA LEU A 128 -7.45 13.02 6.36
C LEU A 128 -7.79 14.51 6.32
N ASN A 129 -6.92 15.32 6.90
CA ASN A 129 -6.97 16.78 6.85
C ASN A 129 -5.56 17.35 7.14
N ALA A 130 -5.46 18.66 7.32
CA ALA A 130 -4.18 19.33 7.55
C ALA A 130 -3.44 18.89 8.83
N GLU A 131 -4.17 18.40 9.84
CA GLU A 131 -3.65 18.07 11.18
C GLU A 131 -3.63 16.55 11.45
N ALA A 132 -4.44 15.78 10.72
CA ALA A 132 -4.57 14.33 10.86
C ALA A 132 -3.93 13.61 9.66
N THR A 133 -2.71 13.13 9.88
CA THR A 133 -1.91 12.37 8.92
C THR A 133 -1.43 11.07 9.54
N ALA A 134 -1.35 10.01 8.74
CA ALA A 134 -0.69 8.76 9.11
C ALA A 134 0.23 8.27 7.99
N SER A 135 1.39 7.77 8.35
CA SER A 135 2.33 7.09 7.46
C SER A 135 2.52 5.65 7.92
N ILE A 136 2.24 4.70 7.04
CA ILE A 136 2.47 3.27 7.26
C ILE A 136 3.70 2.88 6.46
N VAL A 137 4.74 2.38 7.13
CA VAL A 137 6.06 2.16 6.53
C VAL A 137 6.51 0.72 6.74
N ALA A 138 6.92 0.04 5.66
CA ALA A 138 7.70 -1.19 5.74
C ALA A 138 9.18 -0.82 5.98
N VAL A 139 9.59 -0.86 7.24
CA VAL A 139 10.92 -0.45 7.71
C VAL A 139 11.90 -1.64 7.66
N PRO A 140 13.22 -1.38 7.72
CA PRO A 140 14.23 -2.44 7.68
C PRO A 140 14.03 -3.52 8.75
N GLY A 141 14.38 -4.77 8.41
CA GLY A 141 14.33 -5.89 9.35
C GLY A 141 12.99 -6.62 9.45
N ASP A 142 12.18 -6.60 8.39
CA ASP A 142 10.85 -7.23 8.31
C ASP A 142 9.86 -6.66 9.37
N GLU A 143 10.01 -5.37 9.67
CA GLU A 143 9.20 -4.64 10.63
C GLU A 143 8.25 -3.65 9.93
N LEU A 144 7.20 -3.25 10.64
CA LEU A 144 6.21 -2.29 10.16
C LEU A 144 6.03 -1.22 11.22
N ALA A 145 6.06 0.04 10.81
CA ALA A 145 5.83 1.19 11.69
C ALA A 145 4.63 2.00 11.23
N VAL A 146 3.88 2.55 12.19
CA VAL A 146 2.82 3.52 11.93
C VAL A 146 3.14 4.81 12.65
N PHE A 147 3.24 5.91 11.91
CA PHE A 147 3.45 7.25 12.43
C PHE A 147 2.19 8.07 12.20
N ALA A 148 1.46 8.43 13.26
CA ALA A 148 0.24 9.23 13.15
C ALA A 148 0.33 10.49 14.01
N SER A 149 -0.14 11.62 13.47
CA SER A 149 -0.10 12.92 14.14
C SER A 149 -1.15 13.06 15.26
N ASP A 150 -2.28 12.36 15.14
CA ASP A 150 -3.31 12.27 16.18
C ASP A 150 -3.97 10.88 16.17
N ASN A 151 -3.52 9.99 17.05
CA ASN A 151 -4.03 8.62 17.16
C ASN A 151 -5.53 8.55 17.48
N ALA A 152 -6.13 9.56 18.13
CA ALA A 152 -7.53 9.50 18.55
C ALA A 152 -8.49 9.59 17.37
N LEU A 153 -8.21 10.47 16.40
CA LEU A 153 -9.04 10.65 15.19
C LEU A 153 -9.10 9.39 14.31
N PHE A 154 -8.02 8.61 14.28
CA PHE A 154 -7.95 7.33 13.58
C PHE A 154 -8.59 6.16 14.35
N GLN A 155 -8.84 6.30 15.66
CA GLN A 155 -9.56 5.28 16.41
C GLN A 155 -11.07 5.44 16.26
N ASP A 156 -11.58 6.67 16.31
CA ASP A 156 -13.03 6.95 16.27
C ASP A 156 -13.66 6.65 14.89
N ARG A 157 -13.00 7.03 13.79
CA ARG A 157 -13.52 6.81 12.42
C ARG A 157 -13.43 5.37 11.91
N VAL A 158 -12.89 4.47 12.73
CA VAL A 158 -12.69 3.07 12.36
C VAL A 158 -13.43 2.15 13.34
N MET A 159 -14.28 2.71 14.19
CA MET A 159 -15.18 2.02 15.12
C MET A 159 -16.66 2.09 14.68
N GLU A 160 -16.96 2.82 13.60
CA GLU A 160 -18.24 2.78 12.86
C GLU A 160 -18.15 1.79 11.69
#